data_AF-A0A522V5Q0-F1
#
_entry.id   AF-A0A522V5Q0-F1
#
_cell.length_a   1.000
_cell.length_b   1.000
_cell.length_c   1.000
_cell.angle_alpha   90.00
_cell.angle_beta   90.00
_cell.angle_gamma   90.00
#
_symmetry.space_group_name_H-M   'P 1'
#
loop_
_entity.id
_entity.type
_entity.pdbx_description
1 polymer ?
#
loop_
_entity_poly.entity_id
_entity_poly.type
_entity_poly.pdbx_seq_one_letter_code
_entity_poly.pdbx_strand_id
1 'polypeptide(L)' 'MGTLKDRIREIEKDEITAALIECNWIMAQAARRLGITERMIGYKIKKYGIRKEGAGEIADLSATKESMEHRRSA' A
#
# COMPACT_ATOMS: atom_id res chain seq x y z
N MET A 1 -22.42 -7.56 -11.40
CA MET A 1 -21.94 -8.70 -10.59
C MET A 1 -20.51 -9.01 -11.02
N GLY A 2 -19.51 -8.79 -10.15
CA GLY A 2 -18.09 -9.07 -10.47
C GLY A 2 -17.81 -10.56 -10.62
N THR A 3 -16.70 -10.91 -11.29
CA THR A 3 -16.26 -12.30 -11.47
C THR A 3 -15.80 -12.91 -10.15
N LEU A 4 -15.64 -14.23 -10.08
CA LEU A 4 -15.06 -14.89 -8.90
C LEU A 4 -13.67 -14.33 -8.55
N LYS A 5 -12.86 -14.02 -9.57
CA LYS A 5 -11.53 -13.43 -9.38
C LYS A 5 -11.59 -12.06 -8.70
N ASP A 6 -12.61 -11.27 -9.01
CA ASP A 6 -12.78 -9.94 -8.41
C ASP A 6 -13.18 -10.05 -6.95
N ARG A 7 -14.11 -10.96 -6.62
CA ARG A 7 -14.54 -11.19 -5.23
C ARG A 7 -13.41 -11.72 -4.35
N ILE A 8 -12.59 -12.65 -4.86
CA ILE A 8 -11.41 -13.14 -4.13
C ILE A 8 -10.41 -12.00 -3.90
N ARG A 9 -10.23 -11.11 -4.89
CA ARG A 9 -9.33 -9.95 -4.74
C ARG A 9 -9.81 -9.01 -3.63
N GLU A 10 -11.10 -8.73 -3.57
CA GLU A 10 -11.70 -7.87 -2.54
C GLU A 10 -11.52 -8.47 -1.16
N ILE A 11 -11.94 -9.73 -0.96
CA ILE A 11 -11.79 -10.43 0.33
C ILE A 11 -10.31 -10.47 0.75
N GLU A 12 -9.40 -10.80 -0.16
CA GLU A 12 -7.97 -10.86 0.16
C GLU A 12 -7.41 -9.48 0.53
N LYS A 13 -7.84 -8.41 -0.14
CA LYS A 13 -7.42 -7.04 0.18
C LYS A 13 -7.93 -6.62 1.57
N ASP A 14 -9.18 -6.94 1.89
CA ASP A 14 -9.81 -6.58 3.15
C ASP A 14 -9.14 -7.30 4.33
N GLU A 15 -8.90 -8.61 4.20
CA GLU A 15 -8.21 -9.42 5.22
C GLU A 15 -6.78 -8.93 5.48
N ILE A 16 -6.03 -8.59 4.42
CA ILE A 16 -4.67 -8.04 4.55
C ILE A 16 -4.71 -6.68 5.26
N THR A 17 -5.68 -5.83 4.92
CA THR A 17 -5.82 -4.50 5.51
C THR A 17 -6.18 -4.60 7.00
N ALA A 18 -7.13 -5.46 7.36
CA ALA A 18 -7.52 -5.71 8.75
C ALA A 18 -6.34 -6.24 9.58
N ALA A 19 -5.60 -7.24 9.06
CA ALA A 19 -4.43 -7.78 9.74
C ALA A 19 -3.33 -6.73 9.95
N LEU A 20 -3.10 -5.86 8.97
CA LEU A 20 -2.16 -4.75 9.09
C LEU A 20 -2.61 -3.76 10.17
N ILE A 21 -3.88 -3.38 10.22
CA ILE A 21 -4.42 -2.46 11.24
C ILE A 21 -4.24 -3.06 12.65
N GLU A 22 -4.66 -4.31 12.84
CA GLU A 22 -4.57 -4.99 14.14
C GLU A 22 -3.13 -5.19 14.63
N CYS A 23 -2.18 -5.35 13.70
CA CYS A 23 -0.76 -5.53 14.01
C CYS A 23 0.03 -4.21 13.92
N ASN A 24 -0.61 -3.04 14.07
CA ASN A 24 0.03 -1.72 14.03
C ASN A 24 0.90 -1.49 12.78
N TRP A 25 0.51 -2.07 11.65
CA TRP A 25 1.19 -2.04 10.35
C TRP A 25 2.54 -2.77 10.32
N ILE A 26 2.80 -3.67 11.27
CA ILE A 26 4.00 -4.53 11.28
C ILE A 26 3.75 -5.73 10.34
N MET A 27 4.33 -5.69 9.13
CA MET A 27 4.12 -6.71 8.09
C MET A 27 4.44 -8.13 8.57
N ALA A 28 5.54 -8.33 9.29
CA ALA A 28 5.91 -9.64 9.83
C ALA A 28 4.85 -10.22 10.78
N GLN A 29 4.21 -9.36 11.60
CA GLN A 29 3.14 -9.79 12.52
C GLN A 29 1.84 -10.09 11.75
N ALA A 30 1.44 -9.20 10.84
CA ALA A 30 0.26 -9.40 9.99
C ALA A 30 0.37 -10.68 9.14
N ALA A 31 1.55 -10.94 8.56
CA ALA A 31 1.81 -12.15 7.80
C ALA A 31 1.68 -13.42 8.66
N ARG A 32 2.25 -13.42 9.88
CA ARG A 32 2.10 -14.53 10.82
C ARG A 32 0.64 -14.77 11.21
N ARG A 33 -0.12 -13.70 11.46
CA ARG A 33 -1.56 -13.78 11.76
C ARG A 33 -2.35 -14.41 10.61
N LEU A 34 -2.03 -14.04 9.37
CA LEU A 34 -2.66 -14.57 8.17
C LEU A 34 -2.14 -15.95 7.74
N GLY A 35 -1.14 -16.51 8.43
CA GLY A 35 -0.55 -17.80 8.08
C GLY A 35 0.25 -17.80 6.77
N ILE A 36 0.80 -16.64 6.38
CA ILE A 36 1.61 -16.49 5.16
C ILE A 36 3.00 -15.93 5.47
N THR A 37 3.87 -15.90 4.45
CA THR A 37 5.20 -15.30 4.59
C THR A 37 5.13 -13.78 4.46
N GLU A 38 6.06 -13.09 5.12
CA GLU A 38 6.20 -11.63 5.00
C GLU A 38 6.47 -11.18 3.55
N ARG A 39 7.18 -11.99 2.77
CA ARG A 39 7.34 -11.76 1.32
C ARG A 39 6.00 -11.75 0.59
N MET A 40 5.12 -12.71 0.89
CA MET A 40 3.81 -12.82 0.24
C MET A 40 2.91 -11.62 0.55
N ILE A 41 2.82 -11.23 1.83
CA ILE A 41 2.02 -10.04 2.20
C ILE A 41 2.58 -8.77 1.53
N GLY A 42 3.91 -8.62 1.47
CA GLY A 42 4.56 -7.50 0.80
C GLY A 42 4.20 -7.40 -0.69
N TYR A 43 4.18 -8.53 -1.42
CA TYR A 43 3.71 -8.54 -2.81
C TYR A 43 2.25 -8.13 -2.94
N LYS A 44 1.38 -8.60 -2.04
CA LYS A 44 -0.05 -8.31 -2.07
C LYS A 44 -0.36 -6.86 -1.72
N ILE A 45 0.34 -6.28 -0.73
CA ILE A 45 0.27 -4.85 -0.39
C ILE A 45 0.58 -3.99 -1.61
N LYS A 46 1.68 -4.29 -2.31
CA LYS A 46 2.05 -3.59 -3.54
C LYS A 46 1.01 -3.78 -4.64
N LYS A 47 0.56 -5.02 -4.86
CA LYS A 47 -0.43 -5.38 -5.89
C LYS A 47 -1.78 -4.69 -5.67
N TYR A 48 -2.21 -4.51 -4.42
CA TYR A 48 -3.52 -3.95 -4.06
C TYR A 48 -3.46 -2.48 -3.66
N GLY A 49 -2.27 -1.88 -3.65
CA GLY A 49 -2.09 -0.48 -3.30
C GLY A 49 -2.51 -0.16 -1.86
N ILE A 50 -2.33 -1.10 -0.92
CA ILE A 50 -2.70 -0.90 0.48
C ILE A 50 -1.70 0.07 1.12
N ARG A 51 -2.20 1.14 1.75
CA ARG A 51 -1.38 2.19 2.36
C ARG A 51 -1.97 2.62 3.69
N LYS A 52 -1.11 2.99 4.63
CA LYS A 52 -1.51 3.65 5.87
C LYS A 52 -1.91 5.08 5.56
N GLU A 53 -3.12 5.48 5.96
CA GLU A 53 -3.54 6.88 5.87
C GLU A 53 -2.56 7.77 6.65
N GLY A 54 -2.09 8.85 6.02
CA GLY A 54 -1.07 9.75 6.58
C GLY A 54 0.39 9.42 6.28
N ALA A 55 0.71 8.28 5.65
CA ALA A 55 2.10 7.98 5.22
C ALA A 55 2.46 8.57 3.84
N GLY A 56 1.49 9.13 3.12
CA GLY A 56 1.62 9.56 1.72
C GLY A 56 2.18 10.97 1.50
N GLU A 57 2.24 11.82 2.53
CA GLU A 57 2.62 13.24 2.35
C GLU A 57 4.13 13.45 2.11
N ILE A 58 4.97 12.44 2.34
CA ILE A 58 6.43 12.60 2.32
C ILE A 58 7.08 12.10 1.00
N ALA A 59 6.31 11.46 0.10
CA ALA A 59 6.87 10.80 -1.08
C ALA A 59 6.91 11.65 -2.36
N ASP A 60 6.11 12.72 -2.47
CA ASP A 60 5.96 13.54 -3.68
C ASP A 60 6.75 14.86 -3.68
N LEU A 61 7.77 15.02 -2.82
CA LEU A 61 8.67 16.19 -2.89
C LEU A 61 9.59 16.20 -4.12
N SER A 62 9.70 15.10 -4.88
CA SER A 62 10.48 15.04 -6.13
C SER A 62 9.86 15.85 -7.27
N ALA A 63 8.55 16.14 -7.25
CA ALA A 63 7.86 16.91 -8.27
C ALA A 63 8.00 18.45 -8.13
N THR A 64 8.58 18.95 -7.04
CA THR A 64 8.74 20.41 -6.82
C THR A 64 9.97 21.02 -7.49
N LYS A 65 10.93 20.20 -7.96
CA LYS A 65 12.15 20.71 -8.62
C LYS A 65 11.89 21.24 -10.04
N GLU A 66 10.95 20.64 -10.79
CA GLU A 66 10.66 21.06 -12.18
C GLU A 66 9.97 22.43 -12.29
N SER A 67 9.28 22.88 -11.22
CA SER A 67 8.62 24.20 -11.20
C SER A 67 9.55 25.38 -10.85
N MET A 68 10.78 25.12 -10.36
CA MET A 68 11.74 26.19 -10.05
C MET A 68 12.69 26.53 -11.20
N GLU A 69 12.89 25.65 -12.18
CA GLU A 69 13.74 25.94 -13.35
C GLU A 69 13.06 26.88 -14.36
N HIS A 70 11.73 26.95 -14.37
CA HIS A 70 10.97 27.88 -15.24
C HIS A 70 10.98 29.35 -14.78
N ARG A 71 11.63 29.69 -13.64
CA ARG A 71 11.78 31.07 -13.16
C ARG A 71 13.19 31.66 -13.36
N ARG A 72 14.01 31.08 -14.24
CA ARG A 72 15.35 31.60 -14.60
C ARG A 72 15.50 32.03 -16.06
N SER A 73 14.41 32.33 -16.76
CA SER A 73 14.46 32.92 -18.12
C SER A 73 13.52 34.11 -18.30
N ALA A 74 13.56 35.04 -17.35
CA ALA A 74 13.11 36.43 -17.55
C ALA A 74 14.27 37.36 -17.16
#